data_AF-A0A355IL38-F1
#
_entry.id   AF-A0A355IL38-F1
#
_cell.length_a   1.000
_cell.length_b   1.000
_cell.length_c   1.000
_cell.angle_alpha   90.00
_cell.angle_beta   90.00
_cell.angle_gamma   90.00
#
_symmetry.space_group_name_H-M   'P 1'
#
loop_
_entity.id
_entity.type
_entity.pdbx_description
1 polymer ?
#
loop_
_entity_poly.entity_id
_entity_poly.type
_entity_poly.pdbx_seq_one_letter_code
_entity_poly.pdbx_strand_id
1 'polypeptide(L)'
;MAHAFTLLLFDGMTWWWLLPLLVLFVLLVEGKQLIKGYRCFITRILRRTEVWLPIVDDVGNVVGKVPQCVSLDTPGRYQHPVVRVLVWHQDKLFLRPRSIKTLFEQGMVDLPLEKVLDYGENTEEVLATLCGRLSKVATPRFLLKYKHENQEGRWLVLLYVLPLSDKGELEVLGQDGKFWPLQQIKANSGKAFFSRILEGEIQLFSDLLFDADGRFLKHVQV
;
A
#
# COMPACT_ATOMS: atom_id res chain seq x y z
N MET A 1 -35.68 -34.03 -54.84
CA MET A 1 -34.53 -33.10 -54.79
C MET A 1 -35.01 -31.69 -54.43
N ALA A 2 -35.46 -31.46 -53.19
CA ALA A 2 -35.91 -30.12 -52.75
C ALA A 2 -35.65 -29.84 -51.25
N HIS A 3 -34.90 -30.71 -50.55
CA HIS A 3 -34.63 -30.56 -49.11
C HIS A 3 -33.16 -30.30 -48.77
N ALA A 4 -32.26 -30.31 -49.76
CA ALA A 4 -30.83 -30.09 -49.53
C ALA A 4 -30.40 -28.61 -49.64
N PHE A 5 -31.30 -27.71 -50.08
CA PHE A 5 -30.94 -26.32 -50.36
C PHE A 5 -31.22 -25.35 -49.21
N THR A 6 -31.94 -25.78 -48.17
CA THR A 6 -32.40 -24.90 -47.09
C THR A 6 -31.48 -24.89 -45.87
N LEU A 7 -30.47 -25.76 -45.82
CA LEU A 7 -29.53 -25.85 -44.69
C LEU A 7 -28.20 -25.10 -44.90
N LEU A 8 -27.97 -24.50 -46.07
CA LEU A 8 -26.74 -23.74 -46.37
C LEU A 8 -26.88 -22.22 -46.28
N LEU A 9 -28.07 -21.70 -45.92
CA LEU A 9 -28.32 -20.26 -45.78
C LEU A 9 -28.36 -19.78 -44.32
N PHE A 10 -28.08 -20.64 -43.36
CA PHE A 10 -28.14 -20.32 -41.92
C PHE A 10 -26.78 -20.15 -41.22
N ASP A 11 -25.66 -20.21 -41.95
CA ASP A 11 -24.32 -20.13 -41.34
C ASP A 11 -23.63 -18.76 -41.46
N GLY A 12 -24.18 -17.80 -42.22
CA GLY A 12 -23.54 -16.50 -42.47
C GLY A 12 -24.22 -15.27 -41.87
N MET A 13 -25.52 -15.34 -41.56
CA MET A 13 -26.34 -14.16 -41.22
C MET A 13 -26.49 -13.92 -39.71
N THR A 14 -26.15 -14.92 -38.89
CA THR A 14 -26.27 -14.89 -37.43
C THR A 14 -25.06 -14.26 -36.73
N TRP A 15 -24.10 -13.69 -37.44
CA TRP A 15 -22.98 -12.97 -36.81
C TRP A 15 -23.06 -11.44 -36.98
N TRP A 16 -23.89 -10.96 -37.92
CA TRP A 16 -24.02 -9.53 -38.21
C TRP A 16 -24.67 -8.71 -37.09
N TRP A 17 -25.52 -9.32 -36.27
CA TRP A 17 -26.10 -8.67 -35.09
C TRP A 17 -25.10 -8.58 -33.91
N LEU A 18 -24.01 -9.35 -33.94
CA LEU A 18 -22.94 -9.28 -32.95
C LEU A 18 -21.88 -8.21 -33.29
N LEU A 19 -21.78 -7.78 -34.55
CA LEU A 19 -20.87 -6.72 -35.01
C LEU A 19 -21.04 -5.39 -34.23
N PRO A 20 -22.27 -4.87 -34.02
CA PRO A 20 -22.47 -3.67 -33.20
C PRO A 20 -22.01 -3.84 -31.74
N LEU A 21 -22.21 -5.03 -31.15
CA LEU A 21 -21.76 -5.32 -29.78
C LEU A 21 -20.22 -5.41 -29.72
N LEU A 22 -19.58 -5.96 -30.75
CA LEU A 22 -18.13 -6.00 -30.87
C LEU A 22 -17.54 -4.60 -31.01
N VAL A 23 -18.13 -3.75 -31.86
CA VAL A 23 -17.71 -2.35 -32.03
C VAL A 23 -17.88 -1.57 -30.72
N LEU A 24 -19.01 -1.72 -30.04
CA LEU A 24 -19.24 -1.10 -28.73
C LEU A 24 -18.22 -1.59 -27.69
N PHE A 25 -17.93 -2.89 -27.66
CA PHE A 25 -16.93 -3.47 -26.77
C PHE A 25 -15.53 -2.89 -27.04
N VAL A 26 -15.10 -2.81 -28.30
CA VAL A 26 -13.81 -2.19 -28.69
C VAL A 26 -13.78 -0.72 -28.26
N LEU A 27 -14.84 0.06 -28.52
CA LEU A 27 -14.91 1.46 -28.09
C LEU A 27 -14.86 1.61 -26.56
N LEU A 28 -15.47 0.70 -25.80
CA LEU A 28 -15.41 0.70 -24.34
C LEU A 28 -14.01 0.36 -23.82
N VAL A 29 -13.32 -0.60 -24.46
CA VAL A 29 -11.95 -0.98 -24.10
C VAL A 29 -10.97 0.15 -24.41
N GLU A 30 -10.99 0.66 -25.64
CA GLU A 30 -10.14 1.77 -26.09
C GLU A 30 -10.45 3.06 -25.32
N GLY A 31 -11.73 3.32 -25.05
CA GLY A 31 -12.17 4.47 -24.23
C GLY A 31 -11.60 4.44 -22.82
N LYS A 32 -11.54 3.26 -22.17
CA LYS A 32 -10.88 3.12 -20.86
C LYS A 32 -9.39 3.41 -20.91
N GLN A 33 -8.69 3.01 -21.98
CA GLN A 33 -7.26 3.29 -22.14
C GLN A 33 -7.00 4.79 -22.34
N LEU A 34 -7.83 5.46 -23.14
CA LEU A 34 -7.78 6.91 -23.32
C LEU A 34 -8.00 7.64 -22.00
N ILE A 35 -9.03 7.27 -21.22
CA ILE A 35 -9.31 7.89 -19.91
C ILE A 35 -8.11 7.78 -18.96
N LYS A 36 -7.43 6.62 -18.91
CA LYS A 36 -6.20 6.45 -18.12
C LYS A 36 -5.09 7.39 -18.59
N GLY A 37 -4.83 7.41 -19.90
CA GLY A 37 -3.82 8.28 -20.50
C GLY A 37 -4.08 9.77 -20.21
N TYR A 38 -5.33 10.22 -20.37
CA TYR A 38 -5.73 11.58 -20.01
C TYR A 38 -5.55 11.89 -18.53
N ARG A 39 -5.84 10.95 -17.62
CA ARG A 39 -5.64 11.14 -16.17
C ARG A 39 -4.17 11.37 -15.82
N CYS A 40 -3.27 10.57 -16.37
CA CYS A 40 -1.82 10.72 -16.13
C CYS A 40 -1.29 12.01 -16.80
N PHE A 41 -1.78 12.36 -18.00
CA PHE A 41 -1.44 13.63 -18.66
C PHE A 41 -1.90 14.86 -17.86
N ILE A 42 -3.15 14.87 -17.39
CA ILE A 42 -3.69 15.94 -16.55
C ILE A 42 -2.94 16.00 -15.22
N THR A 43 -2.61 14.87 -14.60
CA THR A 43 -1.79 14.83 -13.38
C THR A 43 -0.41 15.45 -13.62
N ARG A 44 0.22 15.17 -14.76
CA ARG A 44 1.51 15.76 -15.16
C ARG A 44 1.44 17.27 -15.34
N ILE A 45 0.33 17.80 -15.86
CA ILE A 45 0.14 19.24 -16.05
C ILE A 45 -0.23 19.94 -14.74
N LEU A 46 -1.10 19.33 -13.93
CA LEU A 46 -1.62 19.93 -12.70
C LEU A 46 -0.63 19.83 -11.53
N ARG A 47 0.15 18.76 -11.44
CA ARG A 47 1.21 18.67 -10.42
C ARG A 47 2.46 19.39 -10.91
N ARG A 48 2.91 20.38 -10.15
CA ARG A 48 4.16 21.13 -10.44
C ARG A 48 5.42 20.26 -10.41
N THR A 49 5.36 19.07 -9.81
CA THR A 49 6.47 18.12 -9.71
C THR A 49 6.03 16.72 -10.13
N GLU A 50 6.79 16.12 -11.04
CA GLU A 50 6.59 14.74 -11.48
C GLU A 50 7.19 13.79 -10.43
N VAL A 51 6.34 13.05 -9.71
CA VAL A 51 6.77 12.07 -8.70
C VAL A 51 7.11 10.75 -9.39
N TRP A 52 8.32 10.27 -9.17
CA TRP A 52 8.84 9.01 -9.71
C TRP A 52 8.98 7.99 -8.59
N LEU A 53 8.44 6.80 -8.79
CA LEU A 53 8.57 5.70 -7.85
C LEU A 53 9.68 4.74 -8.31
N PRO A 54 10.57 4.28 -7.41
CA PRO A 54 11.55 3.25 -7.72
C PRO A 54 10.87 1.89 -7.89
N ILE A 55 11.31 1.13 -8.89
CA ILE A 55 10.95 -0.26 -9.07
C ILE A 55 12.04 -1.09 -8.40
N VAL A 56 11.67 -1.95 -7.47
CA VAL A 56 12.62 -2.79 -6.73
C VAL A 56 12.40 -4.27 -7.01
N ASP A 57 13.48 -5.05 -6.95
CA ASP A 57 13.39 -6.50 -6.90
C ASP A 57 12.95 -7.00 -5.51
N ASP A 58 12.91 -8.32 -5.35
CA ASP A 58 12.52 -9.01 -4.13
C ASP A 58 13.51 -8.82 -2.96
N VAL A 59 14.75 -8.50 -3.27
CA VAL A 59 15.81 -8.24 -2.30
C VAL A 59 15.79 -6.77 -1.86
N GLY A 60 15.21 -5.88 -2.68
CA GLY A 60 15.15 -4.43 -2.46
C GLY A 60 16.15 -3.64 -3.30
N ASN A 61 16.81 -4.26 -4.27
CA ASN A 61 17.66 -3.53 -5.21
C ASN A 61 16.79 -2.76 -6.20
N VAL A 62 17.17 -1.51 -6.48
CA VAL A 62 16.47 -0.68 -7.46
C VAL A 62 16.82 -1.15 -8.87
N VAL A 63 15.83 -1.65 -9.60
CA VAL A 63 15.96 -2.13 -10.99
C VAL A 63 15.45 -1.12 -12.02
N GLY A 64 14.74 -0.08 -11.59
CA GLY A 64 14.21 0.95 -12.48
C GLY A 64 13.38 2.00 -11.76
N LYS A 65 12.63 2.80 -12.53
CA LYS A 65 11.69 3.80 -12.03
C LYS A 65 10.50 3.99 -12.95
N VAL A 66 9.38 4.44 -12.40
CA VAL A 66 8.14 4.69 -13.14
C VAL A 66 7.42 5.93 -12.58
N PRO A 67 6.72 6.73 -13.40
CA PRO A 67 5.89 7.81 -12.88
C PRO A 67 4.79 7.27 -11.99
N GLN A 68 4.48 7.95 -10.88
CA GLN A 68 3.45 7.53 -9.93
C GLN A 68 2.09 7.33 -10.61
N CYS A 69 1.69 8.19 -11.56
CA CYS A 69 0.40 8.01 -12.25
C CYS A 69 0.32 6.71 -13.07
N VAL A 70 1.43 6.30 -13.69
CA VAL A 70 1.49 5.05 -14.45
C VAL A 70 1.38 3.84 -13.51
N SER A 71 2.03 3.88 -12.35
CA SER A 71 1.91 2.82 -11.33
C SER A 71 0.47 2.70 -10.82
N LEU A 72 -0.19 3.82 -10.50
CA LEU A 72 -1.61 3.84 -10.08
C LEU A 72 -2.58 3.33 -11.16
N ASP A 73 -2.25 3.47 -12.44
CA ASP A 73 -3.05 2.95 -13.56
C ASP A 73 -2.83 1.45 -13.84
N THR A 74 -1.74 0.88 -13.29
CA THR A 74 -1.34 -0.53 -13.42
C THR A 74 -0.97 -1.16 -12.07
N PRO A 75 -1.93 -1.28 -11.13
CA PRO A 75 -1.70 -1.90 -9.82
C PRO A 75 -1.05 -3.28 -9.94
N GLY A 76 -0.03 -3.54 -9.13
CA GLY A 76 0.64 -4.85 -9.01
C GLY A 76 1.67 -5.13 -10.11
N ARG A 77 1.73 -4.32 -11.17
CA ARG A 77 2.73 -4.47 -12.24
C ARG A 77 4.15 -4.20 -11.75
N TYR A 78 4.30 -3.26 -10.83
CA TYR A 78 5.58 -2.83 -10.29
C TYR A 78 5.59 -3.00 -8.78
N GLN A 79 6.75 -3.35 -8.23
CA GLN A 79 6.98 -3.40 -6.79
C GLN A 79 7.68 -2.12 -6.35
N HIS A 80 7.10 -1.44 -5.35
CA HIS A 80 7.63 -0.20 -4.80
C HIS A 80 8.03 -0.37 -3.33
N PRO A 81 9.19 0.15 -2.89
CA PRO A 81 9.55 0.12 -1.49
C PRO A 81 8.69 1.10 -0.70
N VAL A 82 8.20 0.65 0.46
CA VAL A 82 7.41 1.45 1.37
C VAL A 82 8.01 1.35 2.77
N VAL A 83 8.22 2.51 3.39
CA VAL A 83 8.67 2.59 4.78
C VAL A 83 7.44 2.72 5.65
N ARG A 84 7.33 1.86 6.67
CA ARG A 84 6.28 1.90 7.68
C ARG A 84 6.94 1.91 9.06
N VAL A 85 6.49 2.80 9.94
CA VAL A 85 7.05 2.96 11.30
C VAL A 85 5.96 2.69 12.33
N LEU A 86 6.16 1.65 13.13
CA LEU A 86 5.31 1.34 14.26
C LEU A 86 5.81 2.12 15.49
N VAL A 87 4.90 2.89 16.09
CA VAL A 87 5.21 3.72 17.26
C VAL A 87 4.77 2.98 18.51
N TRP A 88 5.74 2.62 19.34
CA TRP A 88 5.57 1.68 20.43
C TRP A 88 5.72 2.36 21.79
N HIS A 89 4.78 2.13 22.71
CA HIS A 89 4.86 2.66 24.07
C HIS A 89 4.14 1.74 25.06
N GLN A 90 4.84 1.26 26.10
CA GLN A 90 4.26 0.48 27.20
C GLN A 90 3.30 -0.65 26.73
N ASP A 91 3.79 -1.53 25.87
CA ASP A 91 3.03 -2.67 25.33
C ASP A 91 1.82 -2.31 24.44
N LYS A 92 1.80 -1.08 23.95
CA LYS A 92 0.75 -0.55 23.09
C LYS A 92 1.34 0.05 21.82
N LEU A 93 0.58 -0.13 20.75
CA LEU A 93 0.86 0.42 19.43
C LEU A 93 0.01 1.67 19.20
N PHE A 94 0.63 2.75 18.73
CA PHE A 94 -0.12 3.93 18.32
C PHE A 94 -0.72 3.72 16.94
N LEU A 95 -2.04 3.83 16.83
CA LEU A 95 -2.80 3.68 15.60
C LEU A 95 -3.69 4.89 15.38
N ARG A 96 -3.95 5.23 14.11
CA ARG A 96 -4.91 6.28 13.74
C ARG A 96 -5.80 5.87 12.58
N PRO A 97 -7.00 6.45 12.45
CA PRO A 97 -7.78 6.36 11.21
C PRO A 97 -6.98 6.89 10.03
N ARG A 98 -6.91 6.11 8.95
CA ARG A 98 -6.25 6.50 7.71
C ARG A 98 -7.05 7.62 7.03
N SER A 99 -6.35 8.62 6.50
CA SER A 99 -6.99 9.65 5.69
C SER A 99 -7.61 9.05 4.43
N ILE A 100 -8.72 9.63 3.98
CA ILE A 100 -9.41 9.27 2.73
C ILE A 100 -8.48 9.44 1.51
N LYS A 101 -7.41 10.23 1.62
CA LYS A 101 -6.46 10.45 0.51
C LYS A 101 -5.28 9.46 0.48
N THR A 102 -5.31 8.44 1.33
CA THR A 102 -4.20 7.48 1.42
C THR A 102 -4.19 6.50 0.26
N LEU A 103 -2.99 5.98 -0.03
CA LEU A 103 -2.77 5.00 -1.10
C LEU A 103 -3.34 3.61 -0.77
N PHE A 104 -3.49 3.31 0.52
CA PHE A 104 -3.99 2.03 1.00
C PHE A 104 -5.26 2.18 1.84
N GLU A 105 -6.21 1.27 1.65
CA GLU A 105 -7.33 0.92 2.56
C GLU A 105 -7.88 2.11 3.36
N GLN A 106 -8.46 3.05 2.62
CA GLN A 106 -8.97 4.33 3.14
C GLN A 106 -10.02 4.13 4.25
N GLY A 107 -9.93 4.93 5.31
CA GLY A 107 -10.88 4.92 6.42
C GLY A 107 -10.66 3.83 7.47
N MET A 108 -9.79 2.85 7.20
CA MET A 108 -9.38 1.84 8.19
C MET A 108 -8.41 2.41 9.22
N VAL A 109 -8.31 1.77 10.39
CA VAL A 109 -7.31 2.14 11.41
C VAL A 109 -5.98 1.43 11.12
N ASP A 110 -4.87 2.18 11.12
CA ASP A 110 -3.53 1.67 10.78
C ASP A 110 -2.40 2.50 11.43
N LEU A 111 -1.16 2.09 11.18
CA LEU A 111 0.07 2.81 11.48
C LEU A 111 0.04 4.21 10.85
N PRO A 112 0.31 5.27 11.62
CA PRO A 112 0.27 6.63 11.11
C PRO A 112 1.45 6.99 10.22
N LEU A 113 2.61 6.42 10.48
CA LEU A 113 3.88 6.84 9.87
C LEU A 113 4.24 5.89 8.74
N GLU A 114 3.89 6.26 7.52
CA GLU A 114 4.18 5.50 6.33
C GLU A 114 4.44 6.39 5.12
N LYS A 115 5.32 5.94 4.23
CA LYS A 115 5.58 6.60 2.95
C LYS A 115 6.14 5.60 1.94
N VAL A 116 5.59 5.64 0.73
CA VAL A 116 6.22 5.01 -0.44
C VAL A 116 7.43 5.87 -0.82
N LEU A 117 8.61 5.27 -0.97
CA LEU A 117 9.82 6.04 -1.30
C LEU A 117 9.73 6.60 -2.71
N ASP A 118 10.15 7.85 -2.88
CA ASP A 118 10.38 8.43 -4.19
C ASP A 118 11.76 8.01 -4.71
N TYR A 119 11.91 8.02 -6.04
CA TYR A 119 13.15 7.57 -6.67
C TYR A 119 14.33 8.48 -6.29
N GLY A 120 15.37 7.87 -5.69
CA GLY A 120 16.57 8.57 -5.24
C GLY A 120 16.49 9.08 -3.81
N GLU A 121 15.37 8.90 -3.09
CA GLU A 121 15.31 9.23 -1.66
C GLU A 121 16.14 8.28 -0.82
N ASN A 122 16.84 8.83 0.17
CA ASN A 122 17.48 8.04 1.21
C ASN A 122 16.45 7.64 2.28
N THR A 123 16.41 6.36 2.63
CA THR A 123 15.53 5.81 3.66
C THR A 123 15.71 6.52 5.01
N GLU A 124 16.93 6.88 5.41
CA GLU A 124 17.20 7.56 6.68
C GLU A 124 16.59 8.98 6.72
N GLU A 125 16.73 9.73 5.63
CA GLU A 125 16.14 11.07 5.51
C GLU A 125 14.61 11.01 5.49
N VAL A 126 14.06 9.99 4.83
CA VAL A 126 12.61 9.73 4.83
C VAL A 126 12.13 9.38 6.23
N LEU A 127 12.84 8.53 6.97
CA LEU A 127 12.51 8.20 8.35
C LEU A 127 12.56 9.42 9.26
N ALA A 128 13.61 10.25 9.14
CA ALA A 128 13.72 11.49 9.90
C ALA A 128 12.56 12.45 9.60
N THR A 129 12.17 12.56 8.33
CA THR A 129 11.03 13.38 7.90
C THR A 129 9.70 12.82 8.39
N LEU A 130 9.48 11.51 8.29
CA LEU A 130 8.27 10.82 8.74
C LEU A 130 8.08 10.95 10.26
N CYS A 131 9.14 10.70 11.03
CA CYS A 131 9.11 10.82 12.47
C CYS A 131 9.07 12.30 12.92
N GLY A 132 9.54 13.22 12.08
CA GLY A 132 9.51 14.65 12.34
C GLY A 132 10.18 14.99 13.68
N ARG A 133 9.42 15.60 14.59
CA ARG A 133 9.91 15.95 15.94
C ARG A 133 10.28 14.73 16.79
N LEU A 134 9.67 13.57 16.54
CA LEU A 134 9.96 12.34 17.30
C LEU A 134 11.37 11.81 17.03
N SER A 135 11.95 12.10 15.86
CA SER A 135 13.31 11.70 15.51
C SER A 135 14.38 12.28 16.46
N LYS A 136 14.06 13.37 17.17
CA LYS A 136 14.94 13.99 18.17
C LYS A 136 14.94 13.27 19.52
N VAL A 137 13.92 12.46 19.77
CA VAL A 137 13.70 11.83 21.08
C VAL A 137 13.88 10.31 21.01
N ALA A 138 13.50 9.70 19.89
CA ALA A 138 13.70 8.29 19.64
C ALA A 138 14.17 8.05 18.20
N THR A 139 14.99 7.02 18.02
CA THR A 139 15.49 6.60 16.70
C THR A 139 14.72 5.39 16.21
N PRO A 140 14.15 5.42 14.99
CA PRO A 140 13.54 4.25 14.37
C PRO A 140 14.56 3.13 14.20
N ARG A 141 14.19 1.91 14.60
CA ARG A 141 15.01 0.71 14.43
C ARG A 141 14.39 -0.19 13.37
N PHE A 142 15.20 -0.71 12.46
CA PHE A 142 14.70 -1.67 11.48
C PHE A 142 14.19 -2.91 12.21
N LEU A 143 13.03 -3.41 11.80
CA LEU A 143 12.43 -4.59 12.40
C LEU A 143 12.44 -5.76 11.43
N LEU A 144 11.83 -5.59 10.26
CA LEU A 144 11.76 -6.63 9.25
C LEU A 144 11.46 -6.04 7.87
N LYS A 145 11.75 -6.84 6.84
CA LYS A 145 11.40 -6.55 5.46
C LYS A 145 10.58 -7.70 4.89
N TYR A 146 9.45 -7.37 4.27
CA TYR A 146 8.56 -8.37 3.68
C TYR A 146 7.84 -7.84 2.45
N LYS A 147 7.28 -8.75 1.65
CA LYS A 147 6.48 -8.40 0.48
C LYS A 147 5.01 -8.35 0.86
N HIS A 148 4.34 -7.29 0.42
CA HIS A 148 2.89 -7.16 0.53
C HIS A 148 2.30 -6.99 -0.87
N GLU A 149 1.24 -7.73 -1.18
CA GLU A 149 0.53 -7.64 -2.44
C GLU A 149 -0.97 -7.69 -2.20
N ASN A 150 -1.69 -6.73 -2.78
CA ASN A 150 -3.14 -6.65 -2.71
C ASN A 150 -3.68 -6.05 -4.03
N GLN A 151 -4.96 -5.68 -4.05
CA GLN A 151 -5.61 -5.10 -5.24
C GLN A 151 -5.09 -3.70 -5.61
N GLU A 152 -4.54 -2.96 -4.67
CA GLU A 152 -3.98 -1.61 -4.85
C GLU A 152 -2.53 -1.67 -5.37
N GLY A 153 -1.83 -2.80 -5.20
CA GLY A 153 -0.51 -3.00 -5.77
C GLY A 153 0.40 -4.01 -5.07
N ARG A 154 1.70 -3.89 -5.36
CA ARG A 154 2.78 -4.71 -4.78
C ARG A 154 3.82 -3.80 -4.15
N TRP A 155 4.19 -4.10 -2.92
CA TRP A 155 5.17 -3.31 -2.17
C TRP A 155 6.17 -4.19 -1.45
N LEU A 156 7.39 -3.66 -1.36
CA LEU A 156 8.40 -4.17 -0.47
C LEU A 156 8.38 -3.31 0.79
N VAL A 157 7.79 -3.85 1.85
CA VAL A 157 7.61 -3.14 3.12
C VAL A 157 8.89 -3.23 3.94
N LEU A 158 9.41 -2.07 4.32
CA LEU A 158 10.48 -1.90 5.30
C LEU A 158 9.83 -1.41 6.60
N LEU A 159 9.67 -2.33 7.55
CA LEU A 159 9.01 -2.05 8.81
C LEU A 159 10.04 -1.65 9.87
N TYR A 160 9.80 -0.52 10.54
CA TYR A 160 10.64 0.03 11.59
C TYR A 160 9.85 0.17 12.89
N VAL A 161 10.52 0.09 14.03
CA VAL A 161 9.98 0.36 15.37
C VAL A 161 10.58 1.62 15.97
N LEU A 162 9.70 2.49 16.45
CA LEU A 162 10.04 3.70 17.19
C LEU A 162 9.57 3.54 18.65
N PRO A 163 10.46 3.18 19.58
CA PRO A 163 10.11 3.04 20.99
C PRO A 163 10.05 4.42 21.67
N LEU A 164 8.89 4.77 22.22
CA LEU A 164 8.65 5.98 22.99
C LEU A 164 8.68 5.68 24.49
N SER A 165 9.32 6.56 25.27
CA SER A 165 9.50 6.38 26.70
C SER A 165 8.65 7.35 27.53
N ASP A 166 8.50 8.60 27.08
CA ASP A 166 7.89 9.67 27.88
C ASP A 166 6.52 10.17 27.37
N LYS A 167 5.70 10.68 28.30
CA LYS A 167 4.38 11.24 27.99
C LYS A 167 4.43 12.46 27.06
N GLY A 168 5.47 13.29 27.15
CA GLY A 168 5.63 14.48 26.30
C GLY A 168 5.87 14.14 24.83
N GLU A 169 6.38 12.96 24.53
CA GLU A 169 6.54 12.45 23.16
C GLU A 169 5.19 12.10 22.52
N LEU A 170 4.20 11.73 23.35
CA LEU A 170 2.85 11.39 22.92
C LEU A 170 2.08 12.62 22.44
N GLU A 171 2.33 13.79 23.01
CA GLU A 171 1.69 15.05 22.60
C GLU A 171 2.08 15.48 21.18
N VAL A 172 3.24 15.01 20.69
CA VAL A 172 3.70 15.22 19.32
C VAL A 172 2.88 14.37 18.32
N LEU A 173 2.36 13.23 18.77
CA LEU A 173 1.45 12.40 18.01
C LEU A 173 0.06 13.03 18.12
N GLY A 174 -0.43 13.62 17.04
CA GLY A 174 -1.68 14.41 17.03
C GLY A 174 -2.92 13.69 17.61
N GLN A 175 -3.99 14.47 17.84
CA GLN A 175 -5.13 14.05 18.68
C GLN A 175 -6.02 12.93 18.12
N ASP A 176 -5.91 12.59 16.84
CA ASP A 176 -6.82 11.65 16.17
C ASP A 176 -6.39 10.17 16.31
N GLY A 177 -5.25 9.90 16.95
CA GLY A 177 -4.73 8.55 17.16
C GLY A 177 -4.85 8.08 18.60
N LYS A 178 -4.76 6.76 18.81
CA LYS A 178 -4.86 6.12 20.12
C LYS A 178 -3.83 5.00 20.27
N PHE A 179 -3.38 4.78 21.49
CA PHE A 179 -2.58 3.60 21.86
C PHE A 179 -3.48 2.39 22.10
N TRP A 180 -3.23 1.33 21.34
CA TRP A 180 -3.96 0.07 21.40
C TRP A 180 -3.06 -1.04 21.94
N PRO A 181 -3.50 -1.75 23.00
CA PRO A 181 -2.86 -3.00 23.43
C PRO A 181 -2.95 -4.05 22.32
N LEU A 182 -1.88 -4.81 22.11
CA LEU A 182 -1.86 -5.85 21.07
C LEU A 182 -2.98 -6.87 21.20
N GLN A 183 -3.35 -7.24 22.43
CA GLN A 183 -4.48 -8.14 22.69
C GLN A 183 -5.81 -7.58 22.15
N GLN A 184 -6.05 -6.27 22.29
CA GLN A 184 -7.26 -5.64 21.76
C GLN A 184 -7.26 -5.58 20.24
N ILE A 185 -6.09 -5.41 19.63
CA ILE A 185 -5.98 -5.42 18.17
C ILE A 185 -6.24 -6.84 17.65
N LYS A 186 -5.58 -7.86 18.22
CA LYS A 186 -5.80 -9.27 17.87
C LYS A 186 -7.27 -9.69 18.04
N ALA A 187 -7.92 -9.27 19.12
CA ALA A 187 -9.35 -9.57 19.37
C ALA A 187 -10.32 -8.88 18.40
N ASN A 188 -9.88 -7.84 17.68
CA ASN A 188 -10.68 -7.11 16.70
C ASN A 188 -10.19 -7.29 15.26
N SER A 189 -9.15 -8.10 15.05
CA SER A 189 -8.70 -8.52 13.73
C SER A 189 -9.80 -9.30 13.01
N GLY A 190 -9.94 -9.10 11.70
CA GLY A 190 -10.96 -9.77 10.89
C GLY A 190 -12.35 -9.14 10.97
N LYS A 191 -12.54 -8.08 11.77
CA LYS A 191 -13.82 -7.34 11.87
C LYS A 191 -13.90 -6.12 10.95
N ALA A 192 -12.97 -6.00 9.99
CA ALA A 192 -12.86 -4.87 9.06
C ALA A 192 -12.74 -3.50 9.75
N PHE A 193 -12.11 -3.46 10.92
CA PHE A 193 -11.81 -2.22 11.65
C PHE A 193 -10.38 -1.73 11.38
N PHE A 194 -9.45 -2.68 11.28
CA PHE A 194 -8.05 -2.42 10.97
C PHE A 194 -7.78 -2.67 9.48
N SER A 195 -6.74 -2.04 8.97
CA SER A 195 -6.22 -2.36 7.63
C SER A 195 -5.71 -3.81 7.60
N ARG A 196 -5.88 -4.51 6.48
CA ARG A 196 -5.38 -5.87 6.27
C ARG A 196 -3.86 -5.93 6.36
N ILE A 197 -3.17 -4.88 5.93
CA ILE A 197 -1.72 -4.79 6.09
C ILE A 197 -1.33 -4.81 7.57
N LEU A 198 -2.01 -4.03 8.43
CA LEU A 198 -1.78 -4.05 9.87
C LEU A 198 -2.06 -5.41 10.48
N GLU A 199 -3.18 -6.06 10.11
CA GLU A 199 -3.54 -7.37 10.63
C GLU A 199 -2.47 -8.42 10.30
N GLY A 200 -1.91 -8.39 9.08
CA GLY A 200 -0.77 -9.23 8.69
C GLY A 200 0.51 -8.86 9.43
N GLU A 201 0.82 -7.58 9.56
CA GLU A 201 2.03 -7.11 10.28
C GLU A 201 2.04 -7.53 11.74
N ILE A 202 0.89 -7.50 12.42
CA ILE A 202 0.79 -7.91 13.83
C ILE A 202 1.15 -9.37 14.02
N GLN A 203 0.79 -10.24 13.07
CA GLN A 203 1.21 -11.64 13.11
C GLN A 203 2.73 -11.75 12.96
N LEU A 204 3.32 -10.99 12.03
CA LEU A 204 4.76 -11.03 11.76
C LEU A 204 5.59 -10.51 12.93
N PHE A 205 5.25 -9.33 13.49
CA PHE A 205 6.07 -8.77 14.55
C PHE A 205 5.71 -9.25 15.95
N SER A 206 4.53 -9.85 16.18
CA SER A 206 4.25 -10.40 17.51
C SER A 206 5.21 -11.51 17.89
N ASP A 207 5.80 -12.18 16.90
CA ASP A 207 6.76 -13.24 17.12
C ASP A 207 8.20 -12.69 17.25
N LEU A 208 8.45 -11.47 16.75
CA LEU A 208 9.76 -10.82 16.75
C LEU A 208 9.97 -9.83 17.90
N LEU A 209 8.90 -9.26 18.43
CA LEU A 209 8.97 -8.26 19.50
C LEU A 209 8.73 -8.86 20.88
N PHE A 210 8.24 -10.09 21.02
CA PHE A 210 7.87 -10.67 22.32
C PHE A 210 8.53 -12.03 22.55
N ASP A 211 9.01 -12.28 23.77
CA ASP A 211 9.37 -13.63 24.20
C ASP A 211 8.10 -14.50 24.44
N ALA A 212 8.30 -15.80 24.73
CA ALA A 212 7.22 -16.73 25.07
C ALA A 212 6.42 -16.31 26.32
N ASP A 213 6.96 -15.41 27.16
CA ASP A 213 6.33 -14.85 28.35
C ASP A 213 5.63 -13.49 28.06
N GLY A 214 5.62 -13.03 26.81
CA GLY A 214 5.00 -11.77 26.39
C GLY A 214 5.79 -10.51 26.72
N ARG A 215 7.10 -10.61 27.01
CA ARG A 215 7.96 -9.46 27.31
C ARG A 215 8.58 -8.88 26.04
N PHE A 216 8.55 -7.55 25.91
CA PHE A 216 9.18 -6.85 24.78
C PHE A 216 10.68 -7.16 24.71
N LEU A 217 11.12 -7.77 23.62
CA LEU A 217 12.52 -8.07 23.35
C LEU A 217 13.29 -6.75 23.18
N LYS A 218 13.95 -6.31 24.26
CA LYS A 218 14.90 -5.17 24.23
C LYS A 218 16.06 -5.40 23.24
N HIS A 219 16.26 -6.63 22.80
CA HIS A 219 17.29 -7.07 21.88
C HIS A 219 16.72 -7.35 20.48
N VAL A 220 16.06 -6.38 19.85
CA VAL A 220 16.11 -6.31 18.38
C VAL A 220 17.52 -5.80 18.05
N GLN A 221 18.49 -6.72 17.99
CA GLN A 221 19.84 -6.46 17.53
C GLN A 221 19.92 -6.66 16.01
N VAL A 222 20.37 -5.59 15.35
CA VAL A 222 21.19 -5.48 14.11
C VAL A 222 20.93 -6.51 13.02
#